data_AF-A0A1S8K0Q0-F1
#
_entry.id   AF-A0A1S8K0Q0-F1
#
_cell.length_a   1.000
_cell.length_b   1.000
_cell.length_c   1.000
_cell.angle_alpha   90.00
_cell.angle_beta   90.00
_cell.angle_gamma   90.00
#
_symmetry.space_group_name_H-M   'P 1'
#
loop_
_entity.id
_entity.type
_entity.pdbx_description
1 polymer ?
#
loop_
_entity_poly.entity_id
_entity_poly.type
_entity_poly.pdbx_seq_one_letter_code
_entity_poly.pdbx_strand_id
1 'polypeptide(L)'
;HYVADYENLIKKIYRMLKAGGNLVFTVEHPVFTAHGTQDWYYNEKGEILHFPVDNYYYEGKRTAMFLEEKVTKYHRTLTTYLNTLLSNSFIINQIVEPQPPENMMDIPGMADEMRRPMMLIVSAKKKM
;
A
#
# COMPACT_ATOMS: atom_id res chain seq x y z
N HIS A 1 -5.88 1.03 -2.45
CA HIS A 1 -5.69 -0.06 -3.43
C HIS A 1 -6.97 -0.58 -4.12
N TYR A 2 -8.20 -0.40 -3.59
CA TYR A 2 -9.42 -0.87 -4.27
C TYR A 2 -10.02 0.05 -5.35
N VAL A 3 -9.58 1.31 -5.39
CA VAL A 3 -10.07 2.29 -6.36
C VAL A 3 -9.19 2.24 -7.61
N ALA A 4 -9.80 2.15 -8.79
CA ALA A 4 -9.11 2.10 -10.08
C ALA A 4 -8.53 3.47 -10.51
N ASP A 5 -9.31 4.53 -10.32
CA ASP A 5 -8.94 5.89 -10.68
C ASP A 5 -8.55 6.69 -9.43
N TYR A 6 -7.30 6.47 -8.99
CA TYR A 6 -6.76 7.10 -7.79
C TYR A 6 -6.60 8.61 -7.96
N GLU A 7 -6.17 9.08 -9.13
CA GLU A 7 -5.97 10.51 -9.37
C GLU A 7 -7.27 11.30 -9.26
N ASN A 8 -8.35 10.81 -9.87
CA ASN A 8 -9.66 11.47 -9.76
C ASN A 8 -10.21 11.44 -8.34
N LEU A 9 -9.96 10.36 -7.59
CA LEU A 9 -10.28 10.32 -6.15
C LEU A 9 -9.55 11.43 -5.39
N ILE A 10 -8.23 11.57 -5.60
CA ILE A 10 -7.44 12.63 -4.96
C ILE A 10 -7.95 14.03 -5.35
N LYS A 11 -8.28 14.27 -6.62
CA LYS A 11 -8.90 15.54 -7.08
C LYS A 11 -10.23 15.83 -6.38
N LYS A 12 -11.09 14.82 -6.23
CA LYS A 12 -12.37 14.96 -5.52
C LYS A 12 -12.14 15.29 -4.04
N ILE A 13 -11.24 14.58 -3.36
CA ILE A 13 -10.89 14.84 -1.97
C ILE A 13 -10.36 16.26 -1.79
N TYR A 14 -9.45 16.70 -2.67
CA TYR A 14 -8.90 18.06 -2.62
C TYR A 14 -9.99 19.14 -2.66
N ARG A 15 -11.01 18.96 -3.51
CA ARG A 15 -12.15 19.90 -3.61
C ARG A 15 -13.03 19.89 -2.36
N MET A 16 -13.20 18.73 -1.72
CA MET A 16 -14.02 18.57 -0.51
C MET A 16 -13.33 19.11 0.75
N LEU A 17 -11.99 19.07 0.80
CA LEU A 17 -11.24 19.58 1.94
C LEU A 17 -11.26 21.11 2.03
N LYS A 18 -11.46 21.63 3.24
CA LYS A 18 -11.21 23.05 3.55
C LYS A 18 -9.74 23.41 3.32
N ALA A 19 -9.44 24.69 3.11
CA ALA A 19 -8.06 25.19 3.01
C ALA A 19 -7.26 24.75 4.25
N GLY A 20 -6.05 24.21 4.03
CA GLY A 20 -5.22 23.66 5.11
C GLY A 20 -5.71 22.35 5.73
N GLY A 21 -6.76 21.71 5.18
CA GLY A 21 -7.26 20.42 5.66
C GLY A 21 -6.29 19.25 5.43
N ASN A 22 -6.38 18.21 6.26
CA ASN A 22 -5.52 17.03 6.17
C ASN A 22 -6.23 15.87 5.46
N LEU A 23 -5.44 15.10 4.72
CA LEU A 23 -5.77 13.79 4.16
C LEU A 23 -4.79 12.78 4.76
N VAL A 24 -5.30 11.79 5.49
CA VAL A 24 -4.51 10.66 5.99
C VAL A 24 -5.15 9.39 5.48
N PHE A 25 -4.36 8.50 4.88
CA PHE A 25 -4.86 7.24 4.37
C PHE A 25 -3.83 6.12 4.46
N THR A 26 -4.33 4.89 4.42
CA THR A 26 -3.55 3.66 4.42
C THR A 26 -3.90 2.82 3.20
N VAL A 27 -2.90 2.22 2.56
CA VAL A 27 -3.07 1.24 1.48
C VAL A 27 -2.14 0.06 1.69
N GLU A 28 -2.43 -1.08 1.04
CA GLU A 28 -1.42 -2.12 0.91
C GLU A 28 -0.19 -1.58 0.17
N HIS A 29 0.99 -1.96 0.65
CA HIS A 29 2.25 -1.47 0.13
C HIS A 29 2.45 -1.88 -1.34
N PRO A 30 3.09 -1.04 -2.17
CA PRO A 30 3.46 -1.41 -3.53
C PRO A 30 4.23 -2.73 -3.62
N VAL A 31 5.18 -2.99 -2.70
CA VAL A 31 5.89 -4.29 -2.59
C VAL A 31 4.92 -5.44 -2.40
N PHE A 32 3.95 -5.30 -1.48
CA PHE A 32 2.98 -6.34 -1.16
C PHE A 32 2.04 -6.68 -2.33
N THR A 33 1.73 -5.69 -3.18
CA THR A 33 0.78 -5.84 -4.28
C THR A 33 1.42 -6.16 -5.63
N ALA A 34 2.74 -6.00 -5.78
CA ALA A 34 3.45 -6.08 -7.07
C ALA A 34 3.26 -7.43 -7.77
N HIS A 35 3.64 -8.52 -7.10
CA HIS A 35 3.57 -9.88 -7.64
C HIS A 35 2.12 -10.36 -7.83
N GLY A 36 1.19 -9.91 -6.96
CA GLY A 36 -0.24 -10.14 -7.09
C GLY A 36 -0.80 -11.30 -6.25
N THR A 37 -0.02 -12.34 -5.98
CA THR A 37 -0.44 -13.46 -5.09
C THR A 37 -0.60 -13.03 -3.63
N GLN A 38 0.17 -12.01 -3.21
CA GLN A 38 0.22 -11.50 -1.83
C GLN A 38 0.62 -12.56 -0.80
N ASP A 39 1.41 -13.54 -1.24
CA ASP A 39 1.88 -14.65 -0.43
C ASP A 39 3.39 -14.78 -0.56
N TRP A 40 3.99 -15.44 0.42
CA TRP A 40 5.41 -15.72 0.42
C TRP A 40 5.80 -16.76 -0.64
N TYR A 41 7.09 -16.80 -0.95
CA TYR A 41 7.66 -17.90 -1.71
C TYR A 41 8.25 -18.94 -0.74
N TYR A 42 7.84 -20.20 -0.88
CA TYR A 42 8.19 -21.29 0.02
C TYR A 42 9.10 -22.30 -0.68
N ASN A 43 9.96 -22.98 0.09
CA ASN A 43 10.71 -24.13 -0.41
C ASN A 43 9.88 -25.43 -0.39
N GLU A 44 10.48 -26.53 -0.83
CA GLU A 44 9.84 -27.86 -0.86
C GLU A 44 9.39 -28.38 0.53
N LYS A 45 9.93 -27.83 1.62
CA LYS A 45 9.57 -28.16 3.01
C LYS A 45 8.47 -27.24 3.58
N GLY A 46 8.00 -26.26 2.81
CA GLY A 46 7.02 -25.27 3.27
C GLY A 46 7.61 -24.13 4.10
N GLU A 47 8.93 -23.95 4.10
CA GLU A 47 9.59 -22.86 4.82
C GLU A 47 9.63 -21.60 3.96
N ILE A 48 9.42 -20.43 4.58
CA ILE A 48 9.40 -19.14 3.89
C ILE A 48 10.81 -18.73 3.46
N LEU A 49 11.09 -18.70 2.16
CA LEU A 49 12.37 -18.22 1.63
C LEU A 49 12.44 -16.70 1.53
N HIS A 50 11.45 -16.07 0.89
CA HIS A 50 11.41 -14.63 0.65
C HIS A 50 10.03 -14.17 0.20
N PHE A 51 9.81 -12.85 0.18
CA PHE A 51 8.62 -12.26 -0.42
C PHE A 51 8.90 -11.90 -1.87
N PRO A 52 8.19 -12.49 -2.86
CA PRO A 52 8.46 -12.23 -4.26
C PRO A 52 7.96 -10.84 -4.66
N VAL A 53 8.81 -10.08 -5.35
CA VAL A 53 8.44 -8.83 -6.02
C VAL A 53 8.71 -9.02 -7.51
N ASP A 54 7.64 -8.96 -8.29
CA ASP A 54 7.71 -8.96 -9.74
C ASP A 54 6.62 -8.04 -10.29
N ASN A 55 6.73 -7.64 -11.55
CA ASN A 55 5.74 -6.80 -12.24
C ASN A 55 5.48 -5.43 -11.57
N TYR A 56 6.45 -4.90 -10.81
CA TYR A 56 6.30 -3.69 -10.00
C TYR A 56 5.97 -2.42 -10.80
N TYR A 57 6.48 -2.29 -12.02
CA TYR A 57 6.14 -1.13 -12.88
C TYR A 57 4.88 -1.35 -13.71
N TYR A 58 4.33 -2.57 -13.74
CA TYR A 58 3.07 -2.87 -14.41
C TYR A 58 1.90 -2.56 -13.47
N GLU A 59 1.63 -1.27 -13.31
CA GLU A 59 0.49 -0.77 -12.54
C GLU A 59 -0.84 -1.23 -13.14
N GLY A 60 -1.85 -1.42 -12.30
CA GLY A 60 -3.17 -1.85 -12.73
C GLY A 60 -3.72 -3.01 -11.91
N LYS A 61 -4.64 -3.76 -12.50
CA LYS A 61 -5.42 -4.77 -11.80
C LYS A 61 -4.52 -5.89 -11.24
N ARG A 62 -4.82 -6.30 -10.01
CA ARG A 62 -4.36 -7.54 -9.36
C ARG A 62 -5.57 -8.28 -8.84
N THR A 63 -5.60 -9.59 -9.03
CA THR A 63 -6.62 -10.45 -8.43
C THR A 63 -5.93 -11.20 -7.30
N ALA A 64 -6.32 -10.91 -6.07
CA ALA A 64 -5.83 -11.62 -4.88
C ALA A 64 -6.97 -12.46 -4.31
N MET A 65 -6.64 -13.61 -3.73
CA MET A 65 -7.56 -14.42 -2.94
C MET A 65 -7.56 -13.89 -1.51
N PHE A 66 -8.72 -13.47 -1.01
CA PHE A 66 -8.88 -13.02 0.37
C PHE A 66 -10.08 -13.75 0.98
N LEU A 67 -9.85 -14.58 2.01
CA LEU A 67 -10.90 -15.41 2.63
C LEU A 67 -11.68 -16.25 1.59
N GLU A 68 -10.98 -16.91 0.68
CA GLU A 68 -11.57 -17.70 -0.43
C GLU A 68 -12.34 -16.88 -1.49
N GLU A 69 -12.42 -15.56 -1.33
CA GLU A 69 -13.06 -14.66 -2.29
C GLU A 69 -12.04 -13.97 -3.21
N LYS A 70 -12.41 -13.82 -4.49
CA LYS A 70 -11.59 -13.11 -5.47
C LYS A 70 -11.78 -11.60 -5.31
N VAL A 71 -10.79 -10.93 -4.74
CA VAL A 71 -10.81 -9.48 -4.58
C VAL A 71 -9.96 -8.82 -5.66
N THR A 72 -10.58 -7.85 -6.36
CA THR A 72 -9.88 -7.01 -7.33
C THR A 72 -9.21 -5.84 -6.61
N LYS A 73 -7.89 -5.73 -6.77
CA LYS A 73 -7.04 -4.65 -6.28
C LYS A 73 -6.38 -3.93 -7.46
N TYR A 74 -5.86 -2.74 -7.22
CA TYR A 74 -5.12 -1.95 -8.21
C TYR A 74 -3.74 -1.63 -7.64
N HIS A 75 -2.74 -2.34 -8.17
CA HIS A 75 -1.33 -2.10 -7.88
C HIS A 75 -0.91 -0.74 -8.46
N ARG A 76 -0.17 0.00 -7.65
CA ARG A 76 0.52 1.25 -7.99
C ARG A 76 1.85 1.27 -7.26
N THR A 77 2.82 1.91 -7.89
CA THR A 77 4.11 2.23 -7.31
C THR A 77 3.98 3.29 -6.22
N LEU A 78 4.99 3.35 -5.34
CA LEU A 78 5.12 4.44 -4.38
C LEU A 78 5.14 5.81 -5.08
N THR A 79 5.87 5.89 -6.20
CA THR A 79 5.96 7.07 -7.07
C THR A 79 4.59 7.57 -7.47
N THR A 80 3.71 6.69 -7.97
CA THR A 80 2.35 7.07 -8.36
C THR A 80 1.54 7.56 -7.16
N TYR A 81 1.58 6.87 -6.01
CA TYR A 81 0.85 7.32 -4.83
C TYR A 81 1.25 8.73 -4.39
N LEU A 82 2.56 9.00 -4.30
CA LEU A 82 3.09 10.25 -3.76
C LEU A 82 3.02 11.39 -4.78
N ASN A 83 3.41 11.15 -6.03
CA ASN A 83 3.40 12.19 -7.05
C ASN A 83 1.98 12.64 -7.40
N THR A 84 0.98 11.74 -7.39
CA THR A 84 -0.41 12.17 -7.57
C THR A 84 -0.83 13.17 -6.49
N LEU A 85 -0.40 13.02 -5.24
CA LEU A 85 -0.67 14.01 -4.19
C LEU A 85 0.01 15.34 -4.51
N LEU A 86 1.31 15.30 -4.82
CA LEU A 86 2.11 16.50 -5.13
C LEU A 86 1.54 17.28 -6.33
N SER A 87 1.21 16.59 -7.42
CA SER A 87 0.62 17.19 -8.62
C SER A 87 -0.78 17.77 -8.37
N ASN A 88 -1.49 17.31 -7.34
CA ASN A 88 -2.82 17.81 -6.97
C ASN A 88 -2.77 18.77 -5.77
N SER A 89 -1.67 19.51 -5.63
CA SER A 89 -1.52 20.60 -4.65
C SER A 89 -1.63 20.17 -3.18
N PHE A 90 -1.32 18.91 -2.89
CA PHE A 90 -1.06 18.49 -1.52
C PHE A 90 0.42 18.68 -1.16
N ILE A 91 0.66 19.01 0.11
CA ILE A 91 1.96 18.94 0.77
C ILE A 91 2.01 17.60 1.49
N ILE A 92 3.01 16.77 1.20
CA ILE A 92 3.22 15.52 1.95
C ILE A 92 3.82 15.88 3.31
N ASN A 93 3.17 15.44 4.39
CA ASN A 93 3.62 15.68 5.76
C ASN A 93 4.44 14.50 6.30
N GLN A 94 3.96 13.27 6.06
CA GLN A 94 4.56 12.07 6.62
C GLN A 94 4.25 10.85 5.75
N ILE A 95 5.22 9.94 5.67
CA ILE A 95 5.10 8.63 5.03
C ILE A 95 5.59 7.61 6.05
N VAL A 96 4.83 6.52 6.25
CA VAL A 96 5.19 5.45 7.17
C VAL A 96 4.95 4.10 6.51
N GLU A 97 5.95 3.23 6.58
CA GLU A 97 5.85 1.80 6.34
C GLU A 97 5.87 1.12 7.72
N PRO A 98 4.70 0.76 8.30
CA PRO A 98 4.62 0.34 9.68
C PRO A 98 5.28 -1.03 9.89
N GLN A 99 6.10 -1.12 10.93
CA GLN A 99 6.66 -2.37 11.44
C GLN A 99 5.71 -2.97 12.50
N PRO A 100 5.70 -4.31 12.68
CA PRO A 100 5.00 -4.92 13.80
C PRO A 100 5.55 -4.36 15.13
N PRO A 101 4.69 -4.09 16.13
CA PRO A 101 5.16 -3.60 17.41
C PRO A 101 5.85 -4.72 18.21
N GLU A 102 6.84 -4.36 19.01
CA GLU A 102 7.68 -5.34 19.74
C GLU A 102 6.86 -6.30 20.61
N ASN A 103 5.76 -5.83 21.21
CA ASN A 103 4.88 -6.63 22.06
C ASN A 103 4.02 -7.66 21.29
N MET A 104 4.08 -7.67 19.96
CA MET A 104 3.36 -8.64 19.11
C MET A 104 4.29 -9.70 18.50
N MET A 105 5.58 -9.67 18.80
CA MET A 105 6.56 -10.59 18.19
C MET A 105 6.32 -12.07 18.52
N ASP A 106 5.63 -12.36 19.63
CA ASP A 106 5.24 -13.72 20.02
C ASP A 106 4.04 -14.27 19.22
N ILE A 107 3.34 -13.43 18.45
CA ILE A 107 2.22 -13.86 17.60
C ILE A 107 2.81 -14.57 16.36
N PRO A 108 2.40 -15.82 16.07
CA PRO A 108 2.88 -16.54 14.89
C PRO A 108 2.72 -15.71 13.60
N GLY A 109 3.80 -15.62 12.82
CA GLY A 109 3.87 -14.84 11.58
C GLY A 109 4.23 -13.36 11.74
N MET A 110 4.13 -12.76 12.93
CA MET A 110 4.51 -11.34 13.12
C MET A 110 6.01 -11.09 12.91
N ALA A 111 6.86 -12.07 13.27
CA ALA A 111 8.28 -11.97 12.99
C ALA A 111 8.59 -11.90 11.47
N ASP A 112 7.77 -12.54 10.63
CA ASP A 112 7.93 -12.47 9.17
C ASP A 112 7.56 -11.10 8.60
N GLU A 113 6.66 -10.35 9.26
CA GLU A 113 6.30 -8.98 8.88
C GLU A 113 7.49 -8.01 8.93
N MET A 114 8.55 -8.33 9.68
CA MET A 114 9.81 -7.57 9.67
C MET A 114 10.59 -7.69 8.34
N ARG A 115 10.29 -8.67 7.49
CA ARG A 115 11.03 -8.94 6.24
C ARG A 115 10.50 -8.14 5.06
N ARG A 116 9.26 -7.62 5.13
CA ARG A 116 8.62 -6.87 4.04
C ARG A 116 7.46 -6.01 4.54
N PRO A 117 7.30 -4.77 4.04
CA PRO A 117 6.18 -3.91 4.42
C PRO A 117 4.87 -4.43 3.82
N MET A 118 3.85 -4.59 4.68
CA MET A 118 2.49 -4.92 4.23
C MET A 118 1.70 -3.67 3.83
N MET A 119 1.94 -2.55 4.53
CA MET A 119 1.13 -1.34 4.43
C MET A 119 1.96 -0.09 4.12
N LEU A 120 1.30 0.91 3.54
CA LEU A 120 1.80 2.26 3.35
C LEU A 120 0.80 3.23 3.99
N ILE A 121 1.28 4.11 4.86
CA ILE A 121 0.51 5.19 5.47
C ILE A 121 1.05 6.52 4.95
N VAL A 122 0.17 7.38 4.46
CA VAL A 122 0.53 8.71 3.97
C VAL A 122 -0.35 9.76 4.62
N SER A 123 0.29 10.80 5.17
CA SER A 123 -0.35 12.02 5.64
C SER A 123 0.02 13.18 4.72
N ALA A 124 -0.98 13.91 4.25
CA ALA A 124 -0.81 15.05 3.36
C ALA A 124 -1.78 16.17 3.75
N LYS A 125 -1.38 17.41 3.46
CA LYS A 125 -2.16 18.61 3.76
C LYS A 125 -2.49 19.34 2.47
N LYS A 126 -3.75 19.77 2.32
CA LYS A 126 -4.15 20.67 1.24
C LYS A 126 -3.38 21.99 1.37
N LYS A 127 -2.65 22.36 0.31
CA LYS A 127 -1.98 23.66 0.26
C LYS A 127 -3.02 24.78 0.41
N MET A 128 -2.64 25.83 1.13
CA MET A 128 -3.48 27.01 1.33
C MET A 128 -3.69 27.76 0.02
#